data_AF-A0A8H6QVG3-F1
#
_entry.id   AF-A0A8H6QVG3-F1
#
_cell.length_a   1.000
_cell.length_b   1.000
_cell.length_c   1.000
_cell.angle_alpha   90.00
_cell.angle_beta   90.00
_cell.angle_gamma   90.00
#
_symmetry.space_group_name_H-M   'P 1'
#
loop_
_entity.id
_entity.type
_entity.pdbx_description
1 polymer ?
#
loop_
_entity_poly.entity_id
_entity_poly.type
_entity_poly.pdbx_seq_one_letter_code
_entity_poly.pdbx_strand_id
1 'polypeptide(L)'
;MPLSDFAIAASFASYAILHPLDFYSSVGPTVNETTFGLLGASFDPKRDITDLSGKVIFVTGGNIGLGKETILQLAHHRPSRIYLGARNATKARDAIADIQKQLSTPADIRHIPLDLASFASIRSAAEKFTSECDRLDVLILNAGTMGNPPTTTEEGFEVQFGTNHIGHFLLTKLLLPVLQKTAASPSSTDVRVVTLSSLANCVAPSYDVMTSTDALLAASTWTRYAASKAANILFASELARRYPEILSVSIHPGAVTSNLYEHAKASDLVTKGGVAALSLFFRSSGQVFSAMSGQFALSEPFPPGLPPTPDAVIHLAGYSRNMLAPDDETFRTNTVSTYNVIEAACKLGIRKIIIASSVTVYGVSFALGDTDYPSFPVDEEVDANPTDTYAIAKVCGERVARGFAGRFGTDIYVFRIGRVIAPEEYEQQLFHSYVCEPAKWKAHGWSYTDARDLGRMCDLGLRKSGLGFQIFNATNDTITNTTPTEEFLKQQCPNVPFTRQMEEFEAPLTNAKIKSVLGFQEEHPWRNYFPFKAEQ
;
A
#
# COMPACT_ATOMS: atom_id res chain seq x y z
N MET A 1 8.22 5.27 -23.39
CA MET A 1 7.18 5.99 -22.62
C MET A 1 6.86 7.27 -23.37
N PRO A 2 5.61 7.56 -23.73
CA PRO A 2 5.22 8.82 -24.33
C PRO A 2 5.63 10.01 -23.44
N LEU A 3 6.05 11.14 -24.03
CA LEU A 3 6.43 12.37 -23.32
C LEU A 3 5.34 12.85 -22.34
N SER A 4 4.06 12.59 -22.64
CA SER A 4 2.92 12.91 -21.78
C SER A 4 2.93 12.15 -20.45
N ASP A 5 3.34 10.88 -20.44
CA ASP A 5 3.32 10.06 -19.22
C ASP A 5 4.45 10.45 -18.27
N PHE A 6 5.58 10.91 -18.82
CA PHE A 6 6.68 11.50 -18.04
C PHE A 6 6.26 12.82 -17.38
N ALA A 7 5.53 13.68 -18.10
CA ALA A 7 5.04 14.95 -17.58
C ALA A 7 4.10 14.76 -16.37
N ILE A 8 3.26 13.72 -16.39
CA ILE A 8 2.34 13.43 -15.28
C ILE A 8 3.05 12.83 -14.09
N ALA A 9 3.99 11.90 -14.31
CA ALA A 9 4.84 11.38 -13.24
C ALA A 9 5.63 12.53 -12.58
N ALA A 10 6.13 13.48 -13.37
CA ALA A 10 6.77 14.69 -12.88
C ALA A 10 5.80 15.61 -12.12
N SER A 11 4.54 15.73 -12.55
CA SER A 11 3.51 16.49 -11.82
C SER A 11 3.14 15.85 -10.49
N PHE A 12 3.01 14.52 -10.41
CA PHE A 12 2.80 13.82 -9.14
C PHE A 12 3.98 13.98 -8.20
N ALA A 13 5.21 13.86 -8.73
CA ALA A 13 6.42 14.09 -7.95
C ALA A 13 6.50 15.55 -7.46
N SER A 14 6.17 16.52 -8.32
CA SER A 14 6.13 17.95 -7.95
C SER A 14 5.08 18.21 -6.88
N TYR A 15 3.88 17.64 -7.01
CA TYR A 15 2.84 17.75 -5.99
C TYR A 15 3.27 17.13 -4.66
N ALA A 16 3.88 15.93 -4.69
CA ALA A 16 4.40 15.29 -3.47
C ALA A 16 5.49 16.12 -2.77
N ILE A 17 6.32 16.84 -3.54
CA ILE A 17 7.33 17.76 -3.00
C ILE A 17 6.69 18.99 -2.37
N LEU A 18 5.67 19.56 -3.01
CA LEU A 18 5.03 20.80 -2.56
C LEU A 18 4.02 20.57 -1.42
N HIS A 19 3.37 19.41 -1.40
CA HIS A 19 2.29 19.03 -0.48
C HIS A 19 2.56 17.66 0.16
N PRO A 20 3.67 17.50 0.91
CA PRO A 20 4.11 16.19 1.38
C PRO A 20 3.14 15.55 2.38
N LEU A 21 2.47 16.34 3.22
CA LEU A 21 1.47 15.84 4.17
C LEU A 21 0.20 15.36 3.46
N ASP A 22 -0.32 16.14 2.52
CA ASP A 22 -1.52 15.79 1.74
C ASP A 22 -1.27 14.56 0.85
N PHE A 23 -0.06 14.48 0.27
CA PHE A 23 0.34 13.32 -0.50
C PHE A 23 0.46 12.09 0.41
N TYR A 24 1.09 12.20 1.59
CA TYR A 24 1.19 11.11 2.56
C TYR A 24 -0.17 10.65 3.06
N SER A 25 -1.11 11.54 3.37
CA SER A 25 -2.48 11.13 3.74
C SER A 25 -3.23 10.42 2.61
N SER A 26 -2.75 10.57 1.36
CA SER A 26 -3.43 10.03 0.18
C SER A 26 -2.83 8.74 -0.38
N VAL A 27 -1.56 8.46 -0.12
CA VAL A 27 -0.86 7.23 -0.57
C VAL A 27 -0.07 6.52 0.51
N GLY A 28 0.15 7.15 1.66
CA GLY A 28 0.83 6.56 2.79
C GLY A 28 -0.10 5.64 3.58
N PRO A 29 0.46 4.66 4.31
CA PRO A 29 -0.33 3.86 5.23
C PRO A 29 -1.05 4.78 6.22
N THR A 30 -2.30 4.47 6.57
CA THR A 30 -3.02 5.18 7.63
C THR A 30 -2.21 5.13 8.94
N VAL A 31 -2.50 6.01 9.90
CA VAL A 31 -1.86 5.93 11.23
C VAL A 31 -2.07 4.53 11.85
N ASN A 32 -3.24 3.94 11.62
CA ASN A 32 -3.57 2.56 12.00
C ASN A 32 -2.65 1.53 11.32
N GLU A 33 -2.46 1.62 10.00
CA GLU A 33 -1.57 0.70 9.27
C GLU A 33 -0.10 0.91 9.64
N THR A 34 0.34 2.16 9.80
CA THR A 34 1.73 2.52 10.11
C THR A 34 2.13 2.08 11.51
N THR A 35 1.17 2.01 12.42
CA THR A 35 1.40 1.64 13.83
C THR A 35 0.95 0.21 14.15
N PHE A 36 0.65 -0.59 13.13
CA PHE A 36 0.15 -1.97 13.31
C PHE A 36 -1.08 -2.05 14.23
N GLY A 37 -1.94 -1.03 14.19
CA GLY A 37 -3.16 -0.93 14.99
C GLY A 37 -2.97 -0.34 16.39
N LEU A 38 -1.77 0.13 16.77
CA LEU A 38 -1.56 0.80 18.08
C LEU A 38 -2.17 2.20 18.16
N LEU A 39 -2.18 2.96 17.07
CA LEU A 39 -2.67 4.34 16.99
C LEU A 39 -3.53 4.55 15.74
N GLY A 40 -4.41 5.54 15.76
CA GLY A 40 -5.31 5.82 14.65
C GLY A 40 -6.62 5.02 14.72
N ALA A 41 -7.60 5.41 13.91
CA ALA A 41 -8.88 4.71 13.87
C ALA A 41 -8.74 3.44 13.03
N SER A 42 -9.01 2.28 13.62
CA SER A 42 -9.31 1.07 12.86
C SER A 42 -10.76 1.14 12.41
N PHE A 43 -11.00 0.90 11.11
CA PHE A 43 -12.35 0.76 10.57
C PHE A 43 -12.59 -0.72 10.28
N ASP A 44 -13.49 -1.33 11.04
CA ASP A 44 -14.03 -2.65 10.77
C ASP A 44 -15.44 -2.48 10.19
N PRO A 45 -15.68 -2.78 8.91
CA PRO A 45 -17.00 -2.66 8.30
C PRO A 45 -18.12 -3.32 9.11
N LYS A 46 -17.86 -4.47 9.75
CA LYS A 46 -18.88 -5.20 10.53
C LYS A 46 -19.29 -4.47 11.80
N ARG A 47 -18.38 -3.68 12.38
CA ARG A 47 -18.58 -2.96 13.64
C ARG A 47 -18.99 -1.51 13.41
N ASP A 48 -18.33 -0.84 12.47
CA ASP A 48 -18.33 0.62 12.35
C ASP A 48 -19.33 1.15 11.32
N ILE A 49 -19.81 0.30 10.39
CA ILE A 49 -21.01 0.62 9.62
C ILE A 49 -22.21 0.47 10.57
N THR A 50 -22.88 1.58 10.86
CA THR A 50 -24.07 1.58 11.72
C THR A 50 -25.24 0.86 11.05
N ASP A 51 -26.26 0.49 11.83
CA ASP A 51 -27.49 -0.11 11.31
C ASP A 51 -28.13 0.80 10.23
N LEU A 52 -28.51 0.20 9.10
CA LEU A 52 -29.09 0.88 7.94
C LEU A 52 -30.58 0.55 7.78
N SER A 53 -31.24 0.02 8.82
CA SER A 53 -32.66 -0.29 8.79
C SER A 53 -33.48 0.92 8.35
N GLY A 54 -34.38 0.74 7.38
CA GLY A 54 -35.19 1.82 6.82
C GLY A 54 -34.51 2.64 5.72
N LYS A 55 -33.20 2.47 5.49
CA LYS A 55 -32.43 3.28 4.55
C LYS A 55 -32.49 2.73 3.12
N VAL A 56 -32.62 3.63 2.15
CA VAL A 56 -32.52 3.33 0.71
C VAL A 56 -31.21 3.89 0.17
N ILE A 57 -30.46 3.04 -0.53
CA ILE A 57 -29.10 3.33 -1.00
C ILE A 57 -29.05 3.17 -2.52
N PHE A 58 -28.38 4.07 -3.23
CA PHE A 58 -28.10 3.95 -4.65
C PHE A 58 -26.59 4.08 -4.90
N VAL A 59 -25.96 3.02 -5.41
CA VAL A 59 -24.55 2.99 -5.80
C VAL A 59 -24.41 2.91 -7.32
N THR A 60 -23.71 3.87 -7.93
CA THR A 60 -23.34 3.79 -9.35
C THR A 60 -22.10 2.90 -9.52
N GLY A 61 -22.07 2.07 -10.57
CA GLY A 61 -20.93 1.17 -10.84
C GLY A 61 -20.82 0.02 -9.85
N GLY A 62 -21.94 -0.43 -9.28
CA GLY A 62 -21.96 -1.44 -8.21
C GLY A 62 -21.77 -2.89 -8.66
N ASN A 63 -21.52 -3.15 -9.95
CA ASN A 63 -21.40 -4.52 -10.48
C ASN A 63 -19.98 -5.10 -10.39
N ILE A 64 -18.95 -4.29 -10.13
CA ILE A 64 -17.54 -4.71 -10.06
C ILE A 64 -16.74 -3.87 -9.06
N GLY A 65 -15.57 -4.38 -8.67
CA GLY A 65 -14.57 -3.65 -7.88
C GLY A 65 -15.14 -3.01 -6.61
N LEU A 66 -14.71 -1.77 -6.33
CA LEU A 66 -15.10 -1.00 -5.15
C LEU A 66 -16.61 -0.85 -5.00
N GLY A 67 -17.35 -0.67 -6.10
CA GLY A 67 -18.80 -0.50 -6.04
C GLY A 67 -19.51 -1.78 -5.58
N LYS A 68 -19.08 -2.94 -6.07
CA LYS A 68 -19.63 -4.24 -5.65
C LYS A 68 -19.31 -4.52 -4.18
N GLU A 69 -18.07 -4.27 -3.77
CA GLU A 69 -17.63 -4.44 -2.38
C GLU A 69 -18.40 -3.49 -1.45
N THR A 70 -18.60 -2.24 -1.85
CA THR A 70 -19.42 -1.28 -1.11
C THR A 70 -20.84 -1.80 -0.90
N ILE A 71 -21.47 -2.37 -1.93
CA ILE A 71 -22.81 -2.96 -1.80
C ILE A 71 -22.79 -4.16 -0.85
N LEU A 72 -21.80 -5.05 -0.96
CA LEU A 72 -21.66 -6.21 -0.07
C LEU A 72 -21.56 -5.77 1.39
N GLN A 73 -20.65 -4.85 1.70
CA GLN A 73 -20.45 -4.37 3.06
C GLN A 73 -21.70 -3.68 3.60
N LEU A 74 -22.36 -2.80 2.82
CA LEU A 74 -23.59 -2.14 3.27
C LEU A 74 -24.76 -3.12 3.45
N ALA A 75 -24.84 -4.17 2.62
CA ALA A 75 -25.93 -5.15 2.69
C ALA A 75 -25.93 -5.97 3.98
N HIS A 76 -24.79 -6.11 4.67
CA HIS A 76 -24.72 -6.74 5.99
C HIS A 76 -25.48 -5.97 7.09
N HIS A 77 -25.81 -4.70 6.88
CA HIS A 77 -26.35 -3.80 7.91
C HIS A 77 -27.84 -3.50 7.72
N ARG A 78 -28.58 -4.44 7.12
CA ARG A 78 -30.06 -4.43 6.98
C ARG A 78 -30.66 -3.20 6.27
N PRO A 79 -30.07 -2.70 5.17
CA PRO A 79 -30.72 -1.65 4.40
C PRO A 79 -32.08 -2.12 3.88
N SER A 80 -33.06 -1.21 3.82
CA SER A 80 -34.37 -1.55 3.24
C SER A 80 -34.28 -1.88 1.77
N ARG A 81 -33.40 -1.19 1.03
CA ARG A 81 -33.13 -1.48 -0.38
C ARG A 81 -31.80 -0.88 -0.83
N ILE A 82 -31.09 -1.60 -1.70
CA ILE A 82 -29.93 -1.09 -2.44
C ILE A 82 -30.24 -1.12 -3.95
N TYR A 83 -30.05 0.00 -4.61
CA TYR A 83 -30.05 0.11 -6.06
C TYR A 83 -28.62 0.07 -6.60
N LEU A 84 -28.38 -0.86 -7.52
CA LEU A 84 -27.11 -1.08 -8.21
C LEU A 84 -27.23 -0.49 -9.62
N GLY A 85 -26.56 0.64 -9.85
CA GLY A 85 -26.47 1.27 -11.18
C GLY A 85 -25.37 0.63 -12.02
N ALA A 86 -25.70 0.06 -13.17
CA ALA A 86 -24.71 -0.46 -14.11
C ALA A 86 -25.27 -0.58 -15.53
N ARG A 87 -24.39 -0.52 -16.55
CA ARG A 87 -24.77 -0.64 -17.97
C ARG A 87 -25.26 -2.04 -18.34
N ASN A 88 -24.48 -3.06 -17.99
CA ASN A 88 -24.71 -4.43 -18.41
C ASN A 88 -25.57 -5.19 -17.40
N ALA A 89 -26.79 -5.53 -17.79
CA ALA A 89 -27.75 -6.23 -16.94
C ALA A 89 -27.28 -7.62 -16.50
N THR A 90 -26.57 -8.36 -17.36
CA THR A 90 -26.03 -9.68 -17.00
C THR A 90 -24.96 -9.55 -15.91
N LYS A 91 -23.96 -8.69 -16.10
CA LYS A 91 -22.93 -8.43 -15.08
C LYS A 91 -23.52 -7.91 -13.77
N ALA A 92 -24.57 -7.11 -13.84
CA ALA A 92 -25.29 -6.64 -12.64
C ALA A 92 -25.97 -7.80 -11.91
N ARG A 93 -26.69 -8.68 -12.62
CA ARG A 93 -27.32 -9.87 -12.03
C ARG A 93 -26.30 -10.82 -11.42
N ASP A 94 -25.18 -11.06 -12.09
CA ASP A 94 -24.10 -11.92 -11.59
C ASP A 94 -23.49 -11.34 -10.31
N ALA A 95 -23.27 -10.02 -10.27
CA ALA A 95 -22.77 -9.33 -9.08
C ALA A 95 -23.76 -9.42 -7.91
N ILE A 96 -25.06 -9.22 -8.17
CA ILE A 96 -26.11 -9.37 -7.15
C ILE A 96 -26.13 -10.79 -6.63
N ALA A 97 -26.14 -11.80 -7.50
CA ALA A 97 -26.15 -13.21 -7.10
C ALA A 97 -24.92 -13.57 -6.25
N ASP A 98 -23.75 -13.03 -6.58
CA ASP A 98 -22.53 -13.25 -5.82
C ASP A 98 -22.54 -12.57 -4.45
N ILE A 99 -23.07 -11.35 -4.36
CA ILE A 99 -23.28 -10.66 -3.08
C ILE A 99 -24.23 -11.48 -2.19
N GLN A 100 -25.36 -11.94 -2.72
CA GLN A 100 -26.35 -12.70 -1.95
C GLN A 100 -25.76 -13.98 -1.33
N LYS A 101 -24.81 -14.65 -2.01
CA LYS A 101 -24.15 -15.86 -1.47
C LYS A 101 -23.29 -15.58 -0.23
N GLN A 102 -22.85 -14.35 -0.05
CA GLN A 102 -21.97 -13.94 1.04
C GLN A 102 -22.75 -13.36 2.24
N LEU A 103 -24.05 -13.10 2.07
CA LEU A 103 -24.91 -12.57 3.12
C LEU A 103 -25.52 -13.70 3.96
N SER A 104 -25.55 -13.53 5.27
CA SER A 104 -26.29 -14.40 6.19
C SER A 104 -27.80 -14.18 6.13
N THR A 105 -28.24 -13.00 5.69
CA THR A 105 -29.65 -12.65 5.47
C THR A 105 -29.76 -11.93 4.13
N PRO A 106 -30.65 -12.38 3.22
CA PRO A 106 -30.81 -11.74 1.92
C PRO A 106 -31.20 -10.25 2.04
N ALA A 107 -30.57 -9.40 1.21
CA ALA A 107 -30.91 -7.98 1.10
C ALA A 107 -31.68 -7.70 -0.20
N ASP A 108 -32.59 -6.70 -0.23
CA ASP A 108 -33.27 -6.27 -1.47
C ASP A 108 -32.30 -5.43 -2.33
N ILE A 109 -31.67 -6.06 -3.32
CA ILE A 109 -30.73 -5.42 -4.25
C ILE A 109 -31.31 -5.42 -5.67
N ARG A 110 -31.49 -4.23 -6.27
CA ARG A 110 -32.13 -4.06 -7.57
C ARG A 110 -31.23 -3.39 -8.59
N HIS A 111 -31.24 -3.90 -9.82
CA HIS A 111 -30.48 -3.30 -10.92
C HIS A 111 -31.22 -2.13 -11.58
N ILE A 112 -30.54 -0.99 -11.69
CA ILE A 112 -30.92 0.15 -12.53
C ILE A 112 -29.96 0.20 -13.73
N PRO A 113 -30.46 -0.01 -14.97
CA PRO A 113 -29.68 0.24 -16.18
C PRO A 113 -29.20 1.70 -16.21
N LEU A 114 -27.90 1.90 -16.18
CA LEU A 114 -27.31 3.23 -16.08
C LEU A 114 -26.00 3.29 -16.87
N ASP A 115 -26.02 4.05 -17.97
CA ASP A 115 -24.84 4.54 -18.67
C ASP A 115 -24.66 6.03 -18.39
N LEU A 116 -23.58 6.38 -17.68
CA LEU A 116 -23.28 7.76 -17.32
C LEU A 116 -22.72 8.58 -18.50
N ALA A 117 -22.43 7.94 -19.64
CA ALA A 117 -22.02 8.62 -20.87
C ALA A 117 -23.21 9.01 -21.77
N SER A 118 -24.47 8.76 -21.34
CA SER A 118 -25.67 9.10 -22.12
C SER A 118 -26.75 9.74 -21.25
N PHE A 119 -27.16 10.97 -21.58
CA PHE A 119 -28.18 11.70 -20.82
C PHE A 119 -29.54 11.02 -20.89
N ALA A 120 -29.86 10.37 -22.01
CA ALA A 120 -31.08 9.59 -22.16
C ALA A 120 -31.09 8.41 -21.18
N SER A 121 -29.96 7.71 -21.02
CA SER A 121 -29.84 6.62 -20.04
C SER A 121 -29.95 7.14 -18.61
N ILE A 122 -29.31 8.27 -18.29
CA ILE A 122 -29.35 8.88 -16.95
C ILE A 122 -30.78 9.30 -16.57
N ARG A 123 -31.53 9.90 -17.50
CA ARG A 123 -32.94 10.27 -17.26
C ARG A 123 -33.81 9.04 -17.03
N SER A 124 -33.68 8.04 -17.90
CA SER A 124 -34.40 6.76 -17.76
C SER A 124 -34.09 6.07 -16.42
N ALA A 125 -32.84 6.12 -15.96
CA ALA A 125 -32.43 5.55 -14.68
C ALA A 125 -33.06 6.30 -13.49
N ALA A 126 -33.09 7.63 -13.52
CA ALA A 126 -33.69 8.45 -12.47
C ALA A 126 -35.22 8.29 -12.42
N GLU A 127 -35.88 8.22 -13.58
CA GLU A 127 -37.32 7.95 -13.70
C GLU A 127 -37.65 6.54 -13.17
N LYS A 128 -36.87 5.52 -13.57
CA LYS A 128 -37.05 4.17 -13.05
C LYS A 128 -36.91 4.13 -11.52
N PHE A 129 -35.84 4.73 -10.98
CA PHE A 129 -35.65 4.82 -9.53
C PHE A 129 -36.85 5.47 -8.84
N THR A 130 -37.28 6.65 -9.29
CA THR A 130 -38.36 7.42 -8.64
C THR A 130 -39.74 6.78 -8.83
N SER A 131 -39.93 5.94 -9.85
CA SER A 131 -41.14 5.12 -10.01
C SER A 131 -41.22 3.94 -9.03
N GLU A 132 -40.07 3.46 -8.54
CA GLU A 132 -39.99 2.31 -7.64
C GLU A 132 -39.82 2.70 -6.16
N CYS A 133 -39.30 3.89 -5.89
CA CYS A 133 -39.01 4.36 -4.54
C CYS A 133 -39.09 5.88 -4.44
N ASP A 134 -39.76 6.36 -3.41
CA ASP A 134 -39.94 7.79 -3.12
C ASP A 134 -39.01 8.30 -2.01
N ARG A 135 -37.96 7.51 -1.70
CA ARG A 135 -36.97 7.75 -0.66
C ARG A 135 -35.55 7.44 -1.17
N LEU A 136 -34.58 8.27 -0.82
CA LEU A 136 -33.16 8.02 -1.06
C LEU A 136 -32.34 8.61 0.09
N ASP A 137 -31.72 7.76 0.89
CA ASP A 137 -30.93 8.19 2.05
C ASP A 137 -29.44 8.29 1.72
N VAL A 138 -28.90 7.41 0.85
CA VAL A 138 -27.48 7.43 0.49
C VAL A 138 -27.29 7.27 -1.02
N LEU A 139 -26.67 8.26 -1.64
CA LEU A 139 -26.25 8.21 -3.05
C LEU A 139 -24.73 8.14 -3.15
N ILE A 140 -24.20 7.04 -3.68
CA ILE A 140 -22.76 6.83 -3.86
C ILE A 140 -22.42 6.90 -5.36
N LEU A 141 -21.75 7.99 -5.74
CA LEU A 141 -21.32 8.29 -7.11
C LEU A 141 -19.94 7.67 -7.34
N ASN A 142 -19.91 6.35 -7.51
CA ASN A 142 -18.69 5.54 -7.58
C ASN A 142 -18.23 5.22 -9.01
N ALA A 143 -19.15 5.07 -9.97
CA ALA A 143 -18.81 4.67 -11.33
C ALA A 143 -17.79 5.60 -12.00
N GLY A 144 -16.89 5.03 -12.79
CA GLY A 144 -16.01 5.82 -13.63
C GLY A 144 -15.23 4.99 -14.61
N THR A 145 -14.62 5.67 -15.58
CA THR A 145 -13.69 5.11 -16.55
C THR A 145 -12.39 5.89 -16.52
N MET A 146 -11.32 5.21 -16.93
CA MET A 146 -9.96 5.72 -16.96
C MET A 146 -9.25 5.14 -18.18
N GLY A 147 -8.32 5.89 -18.76
CA GLY A 147 -7.49 5.36 -19.84
C GLY A 147 -8.16 5.38 -21.22
N ASN A 148 -9.35 5.97 -21.34
CA ASN A 148 -10.07 6.02 -22.61
C ASN A 148 -9.29 6.83 -23.68
N PRO A 149 -9.27 6.40 -24.96
CA PRO A 149 -8.85 7.25 -26.07
C PRO A 149 -9.64 8.58 -26.07
N PRO A 150 -9.06 9.67 -26.59
CA PRO A 150 -9.76 10.95 -26.69
C PRO A 150 -10.97 10.80 -27.61
N THR A 151 -12.16 10.89 -27.02
CA THR A 151 -13.44 10.85 -27.73
C THR A 151 -14.48 11.59 -26.88
N THR A 152 -15.69 11.75 -27.40
CA THR A 152 -16.77 12.46 -26.71
C THR A 152 -17.94 11.54 -26.37
N THR A 153 -18.72 11.92 -25.37
CA THR A 153 -20.09 11.41 -25.19
C THR A 153 -20.98 11.87 -26.34
N GLU A 154 -22.21 11.34 -26.41
CA GLU A 154 -23.20 11.76 -27.41
C GLU A 154 -23.51 13.26 -27.31
N GLU A 155 -23.42 13.82 -26.10
CA GLU A 155 -23.66 15.23 -25.81
C GLU A 155 -22.44 16.13 -26.00
N GLY A 156 -21.31 15.59 -26.50
CA GLY A 156 -20.13 16.39 -26.84
C GLY A 156 -19.23 16.75 -25.66
N PHE A 157 -19.31 16.02 -24.54
CA PHE A 157 -18.32 16.14 -23.46
C PHE A 157 -17.18 15.17 -23.68
N GLU A 158 -15.95 15.52 -23.28
CA GLU A 158 -14.85 14.55 -23.28
C GLU A 158 -15.23 13.31 -22.47
N VAL A 159 -14.96 12.11 -22.98
CA VAL A 159 -15.59 10.87 -22.48
C VAL A 159 -15.33 10.57 -21.00
N GLN A 160 -14.12 10.82 -20.48
CA GLN A 160 -13.80 10.58 -19.07
C GLN A 160 -14.46 11.64 -18.18
N PHE A 161 -14.41 12.91 -18.56
CA PHE A 161 -15.07 14.00 -17.86
C PHE A 161 -16.60 13.87 -17.89
N GLY A 162 -17.14 13.53 -19.06
CA GLY A 162 -18.54 13.25 -19.33
C GLY A 162 -19.06 12.13 -18.44
N THR A 163 -18.38 10.99 -18.43
CA THR A 163 -18.80 9.81 -17.65
C THR A 163 -18.60 9.99 -16.14
N ASN A 164 -17.40 10.43 -15.72
CA ASN A 164 -17.01 10.43 -14.30
C ASN A 164 -17.61 11.59 -13.50
N HIS A 165 -17.92 12.70 -14.19
CA HIS A 165 -18.36 13.94 -13.56
C HIS A 165 -19.73 14.41 -14.08
N ILE A 166 -19.86 14.73 -15.37
CA ILE A 166 -21.11 15.32 -15.91
C ILE A 166 -22.30 14.38 -15.75
N GLY A 167 -22.11 13.09 -16.02
CA GLY A 167 -23.16 12.09 -15.85
C GLY A 167 -23.63 11.96 -14.40
N HIS A 168 -22.70 11.98 -13.45
CA HIS A 168 -23.00 11.98 -12.03
C HIS A 168 -23.67 13.28 -11.56
N PHE A 169 -23.24 14.42 -12.07
CA PHE A 169 -23.87 15.72 -11.83
C PHE A 169 -25.34 15.68 -12.27
N LEU A 170 -25.61 15.22 -13.49
CA LEU A 170 -26.96 15.11 -14.02
C LEU A 170 -27.82 14.13 -13.21
N LEU A 171 -27.30 12.93 -12.92
CA LEU A 171 -28.00 11.94 -12.11
C LEU A 171 -28.39 12.52 -10.74
N THR A 172 -27.44 13.17 -10.06
CA THR A 172 -27.68 13.79 -8.76
C THR A 172 -28.71 14.90 -8.86
N LYS A 173 -28.66 15.74 -9.91
CA LYS A 173 -29.67 16.79 -10.13
C LYS A 173 -31.08 16.23 -10.31
N LEU A 174 -31.22 15.12 -11.01
CA LEU A 174 -32.52 14.47 -11.21
C LEU A 174 -33.03 13.78 -9.94
N LEU A 175 -32.14 13.25 -9.10
CA LEU A 175 -32.48 12.62 -7.82
C LEU A 175 -32.55 13.62 -6.65
N LEU A 176 -32.17 14.87 -6.85
CA LEU A 176 -32.16 15.89 -5.81
C LEU A 176 -33.54 16.09 -5.15
N PRO A 177 -34.67 16.14 -5.88
CA PRO A 177 -35.98 16.28 -5.23
C PRO A 177 -36.30 15.16 -4.23
N VAL A 178 -35.93 13.91 -4.54
CA VAL A 178 -36.17 12.77 -3.63
C VAL A 178 -35.19 12.77 -2.45
N LEU A 179 -33.94 13.20 -2.66
CA LEU A 179 -32.97 13.42 -1.56
C LEU A 179 -33.49 14.47 -0.58
N GLN A 180 -33.96 15.63 -1.07
CA GLN A 180 -34.51 16.69 -0.23
C GLN A 180 -35.80 16.28 0.47
N LYS A 181 -36.71 15.59 -0.23
CA LYS A 181 -37.92 15.01 0.37
C LYS A 181 -37.55 14.05 1.51
N THR A 182 -36.52 13.22 1.30
CA THR A 182 -36.03 12.29 2.32
C THR A 182 -35.43 13.03 3.51
N ALA A 183 -34.61 14.04 3.27
CA ALA A 183 -33.98 14.86 4.33
C ALA A 183 -35.01 15.64 5.16
N ALA A 184 -36.12 16.07 4.55
CA ALA A 184 -37.22 16.73 5.24
C ALA A 184 -38.16 15.78 6.01
N SER A 185 -38.01 14.45 5.87
CA SER A 185 -38.86 13.48 6.55
C SER A 185 -38.54 13.43 8.05
N PRO A 186 -39.53 13.44 8.96
CA PRO A 186 -39.30 13.29 10.40
C PRO A 186 -38.61 11.98 10.80
N SER A 187 -38.72 10.96 9.95
CA SER A 187 -38.09 9.64 10.12
C SER A 187 -36.64 9.59 9.61
N SER A 188 -36.15 10.66 8.99
CA SER A 188 -34.81 10.72 8.43
C SER A 188 -33.94 11.64 9.27
N THR A 189 -32.85 11.10 9.78
CA THR A 189 -31.85 11.87 10.55
C THR A 189 -30.55 12.07 9.77
N ASP A 190 -30.41 11.46 8.58
CA ASP A 190 -29.14 11.40 7.86
C ASP A 190 -29.36 11.05 6.38
N VAL A 191 -29.06 12.01 5.49
CA VAL A 191 -29.09 11.87 4.02
C VAL A 191 -27.74 12.28 3.45
N ARG A 192 -27.15 11.42 2.61
CA ARG A 192 -25.76 11.54 2.17
C ARG A 192 -25.60 11.44 0.66
N VAL A 193 -24.70 12.25 0.12
CA VAL A 193 -24.16 12.09 -1.24
C VAL A 193 -22.64 11.93 -1.14
N VAL A 194 -22.13 10.77 -1.55
CA VAL A 194 -20.71 10.43 -1.51
C VAL A 194 -20.16 10.41 -2.92
N THR A 195 -19.25 11.33 -3.24
CA THR A 195 -18.69 11.49 -4.60
C THR A 195 -17.25 10.99 -4.67
N LEU A 196 -16.99 9.97 -5.50
CA LEU A 196 -15.65 9.38 -5.59
C LEU A 196 -14.72 10.22 -6.48
N SER A 197 -13.70 10.78 -5.86
CA SER A 197 -12.52 11.39 -6.47
C SER A 197 -11.39 10.35 -6.64
N SER A 198 -10.15 10.80 -6.76
CA SER A 198 -8.92 10.01 -6.88
C SER A 198 -7.74 10.90 -6.52
N LEU A 199 -6.61 10.33 -6.09
CA LEU A 199 -5.34 11.06 -5.97
C LEU A 199 -5.02 11.87 -7.24
N ALA A 200 -5.43 11.40 -8.42
CA ALA A 200 -5.23 12.12 -9.68
C ALA A 200 -5.76 13.57 -9.68
N ASN A 201 -6.68 13.93 -8.77
CA ASN A 201 -7.12 15.32 -8.61
C ASN A 201 -5.96 16.29 -8.34
N CYS A 202 -4.88 15.84 -7.69
CA CYS A 202 -3.76 16.70 -7.31
C CYS A 202 -2.94 17.23 -8.50
N VAL A 203 -3.11 16.62 -9.68
CA VAL A 203 -2.48 17.03 -10.94
C VAL A 203 -3.52 17.52 -11.95
N ALA A 204 -4.69 17.92 -11.49
CA ALA A 204 -5.73 18.48 -12.35
C ALA A 204 -5.25 19.77 -13.05
N PRO A 205 -5.66 19.98 -14.31
CA PRO A 205 -5.33 21.20 -15.03
C PRO A 205 -6.11 22.40 -14.49
N SER A 206 -5.86 23.60 -15.01
CA SER A 206 -6.62 24.80 -14.64
C SER A 206 -8.11 24.65 -14.93
N TYR A 207 -8.93 25.43 -14.22
CA TYR A 207 -10.38 25.43 -14.39
C TYR A 207 -10.81 25.71 -15.85
N ASP A 208 -10.11 26.60 -16.56
CA ASP A 208 -10.39 26.90 -17.97
C ASP A 208 -10.19 25.69 -18.88
N VAL A 209 -9.17 24.87 -18.59
CA VAL A 209 -8.94 23.60 -19.31
C VAL A 209 -10.00 22.58 -18.90
N MET A 210 -10.31 22.45 -17.61
CA MET A 210 -11.33 21.51 -17.11
C MET A 210 -12.71 21.75 -17.72
N THR A 211 -13.03 22.99 -18.08
CA THR A 211 -14.33 23.40 -18.61
C THR A 211 -14.41 23.49 -20.13
N SER A 212 -13.32 23.16 -20.84
CA SER A 212 -13.27 23.13 -22.31
C SER A 212 -13.11 21.70 -22.82
N THR A 213 -14.13 21.18 -23.53
CA THR A 213 -14.04 19.86 -24.18
C THR A 213 -12.84 19.79 -25.12
N ASP A 214 -12.62 20.82 -25.95
CA ASP A 214 -11.53 20.84 -26.93
C ASP A 214 -10.15 20.82 -26.23
N ALA A 215 -10.00 21.60 -25.16
CA ALA A 215 -8.75 21.61 -24.39
C ALA A 215 -8.50 20.26 -23.70
N LEU A 216 -9.55 19.63 -23.17
CA LEU A 216 -9.45 18.29 -22.60
C LEU A 216 -9.09 17.27 -23.67
N LEU A 217 -9.74 17.25 -24.84
CA LEU A 217 -9.43 16.33 -25.94
C LEU A 217 -7.97 16.46 -26.42
N ALA A 218 -7.42 17.68 -26.40
CA ALA A 218 -6.00 17.94 -26.71
C ALA A 218 -5.05 17.54 -25.57
N ALA A 219 -5.56 17.37 -24.34
CA ALA A 219 -4.77 16.98 -23.19
C ALA A 219 -4.53 15.47 -23.14
N SER A 220 -3.54 15.07 -22.35
CA SER A 220 -3.22 13.66 -22.14
C SER A 220 -4.36 12.91 -21.44
N THR A 221 -4.41 11.59 -21.62
CA THR A 221 -5.45 10.73 -21.02
C THR A 221 -5.55 10.87 -19.50
N TRP A 222 -4.43 11.03 -18.79
CA TRP A 222 -4.46 11.22 -17.35
C TRP A 222 -4.84 12.64 -16.94
N THR A 223 -4.50 13.66 -17.72
CA THR A 223 -4.98 15.04 -17.46
C THR A 223 -6.50 15.11 -17.54
N ARG A 224 -7.11 14.42 -18.51
CA ARG A 224 -8.57 14.30 -18.64
C ARG A 224 -9.20 13.58 -17.44
N TYR A 225 -8.58 12.48 -17.00
CA TYR A 225 -9.01 11.77 -15.80
C TYR A 225 -8.87 12.64 -14.53
N ALA A 226 -7.73 13.31 -14.34
CA ALA A 226 -7.44 14.21 -13.23
C ALA A 226 -8.46 15.36 -13.16
N ALA A 227 -8.76 16.00 -14.30
CA ALA A 227 -9.82 17.00 -14.41
C ALA A 227 -11.16 16.46 -13.91
N SER A 228 -11.57 15.26 -14.34
CA SER A 228 -12.84 14.65 -13.92
C SER A 228 -12.90 14.40 -12.40
N LYS A 229 -11.78 14.03 -11.78
CA LYS A 229 -11.71 13.73 -10.34
C LYS A 229 -11.59 14.98 -9.48
N ALA A 230 -10.95 16.04 -9.96
CA ALA A 230 -11.00 17.35 -9.33
C ALA A 230 -12.40 17.98 -9.39
N ALA A 231 -13.09 17.84 -10.53
CA ALA A 231 -14.46 18.34 -10.68
C ALA A 231 -15.43 17.68 -9.68
N ASN A 232 -15.21 16.41 -9.32
CA ASN A 232 -15.98 15.71 -8.29
C ASN A 232 -15.81 16.31 -6.88
N ILE A 233 -14.61 16.82 -6.54
CA ILE A 233 -14.37 17.51 -5.26
C ILE A 233 -15.13 18.84 -5.23
N LEU A 234 -15.01 19.62 -6.31
CA LEU A 234 -15.72 20.89 -6.46
C LEU A 234 -17.24 20.70 -6.39
N PHE A 235 -17.75 19.64 -7.03
CA PHE A 235 -19.17 19.30 -7.00
C PHE A 235 -19.66 18.92 -5.61
N ALA A 236 -18.94 18.05 -4.90
CA ALA A 236 -19.34 17.66 -3.55
C ALA A 236 -19.37 18.87 -2.61
N SER A 237 -18.36 19.75 -2.70
CA SER A 237 -18.29 20.99 -1.92
C SER A 237 -19.44 21.95 -2.24
N GLU A 238 -19.76 22.15 -3.52
CA GLU A 238 -20.83 23.06 -3.91
C GLU A 238 -22.22 22.49 -3.61
N LEU A 239 -22.40 21.17 -3.70
CA LEU A 239 -23.63 20.51 -3.30
C LEU A 239 -23.88 20.66 -1.80
N ALA A 240 -22.86 20.46 -0.96
CA ALA A 240 -22.94 20.69 0.49
C ALA A 240 -23.30 22.14 0.82
N ARG A 241 -22.71 23.10 0.10
CA ARG A 241 -22.98 24.53 0.30
C ARG A 241 -24.41 24.93 -0.09
N ARG A 242 -24.95 24.35 -1.16
CA ARG A 242 -26.31 24.69 -1.66
C ARG A 242 -27.43 23.96 -0.94
N TYR A 243 -27.17 22.76 -0.44
CA TYR A 243 -28.15 21.88 0.18
C TYR A 243 -27.61 21.35 1.52
N PRO A 244 -27.50 22.21 2.55
CA PRO A 244 -26.89 21.84 3.83
C PRO A 244 -27.66 20.76 4.60
N GLU A 245 -28.91 20.49 4.21
CA GLU A 245 -29.72 19.37 4.71
C GLU A 245 -29.24 17.99 4.21
N ILE A 246 -28.37 17.96 3.19
CA ILE A 246 -27.75 16.76 2.64
C ILE A 246 -26.25 16.81 2.95
N LEU A 247 -25.74 15.80 3.65
CA LEU A 247 -24.31 15.66 3.86
C LEU A 247 -23.64 15.21 2.55
N SER A 248 -23.03 16.16 1.85
CA SER A 248 -22.29 15.90 0.63
C SER A 248 -20.79 15.89 0.90
N VAL A 249 -20.14 14.76 0.62
CA VAL A 249 -18.70 14.55 0.84
C VAL A 249 -18.04 13.99 -0.42
N SER A 250 -16.77 14.32 -0.62
CA SER A 250 -15.93 13.64 -1.59
C SER A 250 -14.88 12.79 -0.88
N ILE A 251 -14.66 11.59 -1.39
CA ILE A 251 -13.62 10.67 -0.91
C ILE A 251 -12.76 10.24 -2.10
N HIS A 252 -11.47 10.03 -1.89
CA HIS A 252 -10.65 9.28 -2.83
C HIS A 252 -10.20 7.99 -2.14
N PRO A 253 -10.33 6.81 -2.79
CA PRO A 253 -9.99 5.54 -2.17
C PRO A 253 -8.47 5.30 -2.05
N GLY A 254 -7.63 6.29 -2.36
CA GLY A 254 -6.19 6.09 -2.52
C GLY A 254 -5.90 5.20 -3.73
N ALA A 255 -4.80 4.44 -3.69
CA ALA A 255 -4.42 3.53 -4.76
C ALA A 255 -4.93 2.10 -4.49
N VAL A 256 -6.20 1.84 -4.80
CA VAL A 256 -6.77 0.49 -4.71
C VAL A 256 -6.67 -0.20 -6.07
N THR A 257 -6.14 -1.43 -6.10
CA THR A 257 -6.20 -2.33 -7.26
C THR A 257 -7.66 -2.63 -7.59
N SER A 258 -8.26 -1.79 -8.44
CA SER A 258 -9.64 -1.93 -8.89
C SER A 258 -9.68 -2.37 -10.36
N ASN A 259 -10.81 -2.91 -10.82
CA ASN A 259 -10.95 -3.32 -12.21
C ASN A 259 -10.90 -2.15 -13.22
N LEU A 260 -10.84 -0.88 -12.76
CA LEU A 260 -10.49 0.27 -13.60
C LEU A 260 -9.11 0.12 -14.27
N TYR A 261 -8.22 -0.70 -13.70
CA TYR A 261 -6.88 -0.97 -14.24
C TYR A 261 -6.88 -1.97 -15.41
N GLU A 262 -8.00 -2.63 -15.76
CA GLU A 262 -8.03 -3.57 -16.89
C GLU A 262 -7.79 -2.90 -18.25
N HIS A 263 -8.15 -1.61 -18.40
CA HIS A 263 -7.80 -0.80 -19.58
C HIS A 263 -6.40 -0.18 -19.48
N ALA A 264 -5.77 -0.24 -18.30
CA ALA A 264 -4.42 0.24 -18.01
C ALA A 264 -3.46 -0.94 -17.78
N LYS A 265 -3.36 -1.85 -18.76
CA LYS A 265 -2.26 -2.83 -18.79
C LYS A 265 -0.94 -2.12 -19.13
N ALA A 266 -0.36 -1.47 -18.12
CA ALA A 266 1.06 -1.22 -17.89
C ALA A 266 1.19 -0.09 -16.85
N SER A 267 1.47 -0.43 -15.59
CA SER A 267 2.65 0.10 -14.88
C SER A 267 2.56 -0.09 -13.36
N ASP A 268 3.63 -0.71 -12.90
CA ASP A 268 4.28 -0.75 -11.59
C ASP A 268 4.53 0.64 -10.94
N LEU A 269 3.65 1.63 -11.14
CA LEU A 269 3.89 3.05 -10.80
C LEU A 269 3.48 3.41 -9.36
N VAL A 270 2.42 2.78 -8.85
CA VAL A 270 1.87 3.04 -7.51
C VAL A 270 2.85 2.57 -6.43
N THR A 271 3.42 1.38 -6.59
CA THR A 271 4.41 0.80 -5.67
C THR A 271 5.73 1.58 -5.68
N LYS A 272 6.10 2.17 -6.83
CA LYS A 272 7.32 2.99 -6.96
C LYS A 272 7.17 4.40 -6.37
N GLY A 273 5.97 4.99 -6.41
CA GLY A 273 5.70 6.34 -5.87
C GLY A 273 5.73 6.42 -4.34
N GLY A 274 5.18 5.41 -3.65
CA GLY A 274 5.13 5.39 -2.18
C GLY A 274 6.51 5.26 -1.51
N VAL A 275 7.41 4.45 -2.10
CA VAL A 275 8.78 4.28 -1.59
C VAL A 275 9.62 5.54 -1.83
N ALA A 276 9.46 6.22 -2.96
CA ALA A 276 10.17 7.46 -3.27
C ALA A 276 9.76 8.61 -2.32
N ALA A 277 8.47 8.75 -1.99
CA ALA A 277 7.98 9.80 -1.08
C ALA A 277 8.40 9.57 0.39
N LEU A 278 8.35 8.32 0.88
CA LEU A 278 8.86 7.98 2.22
C LEU A 278 10.37 8.24 2.33
N SER A 279 11.10 8.05 1.23
CA SER A 279 12.53 8.31 1.18
C SER A 279 12.91 9.79 1.28
N LEU A 280 12.03 10.71 0.87
CA LEU A 280 12.26 12.16 1.00
C LEU A 280 12.17 12.63 2.46
N PHE A 281 11.27 12.03 3.25
CA PHE A 281 11.09 12.35 4.67
C PHE A 281 12.34 12.03 5.50
N PHE A 282 12.97 10.88 5.25
CA PHE A 282 14.16 10.49 6.01
C PHE A 282 15.45 11.18 5.55
N ARG A 283 15.47 11.83 4.38
CA ARG A 283 16.65 12.56 3.89
C ARG A 283 16.83 13.92 4.57
N SER A 284 15.79 14.46 5.19
CA SER A 284 15.86 15.72 5.93
C SER A 284 16.01 15.45 7.43
N SER A 285 17.19 15.74 7.98
CA SER A 285 17.46 15.58 9.41
C SER A 285 16.45 16.33 10.30
N GLY A 286 16.02 17.51 9.89
CA GLY A 286 15.00 18.30 10.59
C GLY A 286 13.61 17.64 10.59
N GLN A 287 13.24 16.96 9.50
CA GLN A 287 11.97 16.22 9.44
C GLN A 287 12.02 14.96 10.30
N VAL A 288 13.12 14.21 10.27
CA VAL A 288 13.31 13.03 11.14
C VAL A 288 13.28 13.44 12.62
N PHE A 289 14.01 14.49 12.98
CA PHE A 289 14.00 15.01 14.36
C PHE A 289 12.58 15.40 14.79
N SER A 290 11.88 16.18 13.96
CA SER A 290 10.50 16.61 14.25
C SER A 290 9.52 15.43 14.36
N ALA A 291 9.69 14.40 13.52
CA ALA A 291 8.87 13.20 13.56
C ALA A 291 9.08 12.38 14.85
N MET A 292 10.29 12.39 15.41
CA MET A 292 10.60 11.68 16.67
C MET A 292 10.36 12.53 17.92
N SER A 293 10.25 13.86 17.81
CA SER A 293 10.02 14.76 18.94
C SER A 293 8.64 15.42 18.92
N GLY A 294 7.75 14.96 18.04
CA GLY A 294 6.39 15.47 17.86
C GLY A 294 5.34 14.66 18.64
N GLN A 295 4.09 15.14 18.64
CA GLN A 295 2.98 14.37 19.20
C GLN A 295 2.67 13.18 18.28
N PHE A 296 2.61 11.97 18.84
CA PHE A 296 2.32 10.75 18.06
C PHE A 296 0.83 10.51 17.84
N ALA A 297 -0.03 11.22 18.57
CA ALA A 297 -1.47 11.14 18.44
C ALA A 297 -2.07 12.54 18.33
N LEU A 298 -2.94 12.71 17.33
CA LEU A 298 -3.78 13.90 17.24
C LEU A 298 -4.78 13.86 18.41
N SER A 299 -4.78 14.90 19.25
CA SER A 299 -5.69 15.01 20.40
C SER A 299 -6.01 16.47 20.68
N GLU A 300 -7.26 16.75 21.05
CA GLU A 300 -7.67 18.08 21.52
C GLU A 300 -8.41 17.98 22.88
N PRO A 301 -7.97 18.72 23.90
CA PRO A 301 -6.74 19.50 23.94
C PRO A 301 -5.51 18.59 23.92
N PHE A 302 -4.40 19.06 23.34
CA PHE A 302 -3.13 18.35 23.42
C PHE A 302 -2.68 18.19 24.88
N PRO A 303 -2.05 17.06 25.24
CA PRO A 303 -1.52 16.86 26.59
C PRO A 303 -0.53 17.97 26.98
N PRO A 304 -0.59 18.48 28.22
CA PRO A 304 0.38 19.46 28.69
C PRO A 304 1.78 18.83 28.81
N GLY A 305 2.81 19.55 28.36
CA GLY A 305 4.21 19.12 28.43
C GLY A 305 4.91 19.05 27.07
N LEU A 306 6.17 18.63 27.07
CA LEU A 306 6.87 18.30 25.83
C LEU A 306 6.30 16.99 25.25
N PRO A 307 6.21 16.85 23.92
CA PRO A 307 5.82 15.58 23.31
C PRO A 307 6.77 14.46 23.77
N PRO A 308 6.25 13.24 24.01
CA PRO A 308 7.08 12.12 24.38
C PRO A 308 8.00 11.75 23.22
N THR A 309 9.22 11.28 23.53
CA THR A 309 10.08 10.61 22.55
C THR A 309 9.76 9.12 22.52
N PRO A 310 9.98 8.40 21.39
CA PRO A 310 9.79 6.96 21.34
C PRO A 310 10.76 6.24 22.27
N ASP A 311 10.33 5.12 22.85
CA ASP A 311 11.20 4.26 23.66
C ASP A 311 12.26 3.53 22.83
N ALA A 312 11.94 3.26 21.56
CA ALA A 312 12.81 2.59 20.61
C ALA A 312 12.51 3.02 19.17
N VAL A 313 13.47 2.78 18.26
CA VAL A 313 13.32 3.02 16.82
C VAL A 313 13.64 1.74 16.06
N ILE A 314 12.77 1.35 15.12
CA ILE A 314 13.07 0.31 14.12
C ILE A 314 13.07 0.96 12.73
N HIS A 315 14.23 0.95 12.06
CA HIS A 315 14.40 1.55 10.74
C HIS A 315 14.59 0.49 9.65
N LEU A 316 13.49 0.16 8.96
CA LEU A 316 13.48 -0.77 7.83
C LEU A 316 13.36 -0.07 6.47
N ALA A 317 13.17 1.25 6.46
CA ALA A 317 12.88 2.02 5.26
C ALA A 317 14.12 2.21 4.37
N GLY A 318 13.93 2.12 3.06
CA GLY A 318 14.95 2.34 2.03
C GLY A 318 14.57 1.65 0.72
N TYR A 319 15.32 1.93 -0.35
CA TYR A 319 15.25 1.09 -1.55
C TYR A 319 15.73 -0.31 -1.20
N SER A 320 15.01 -1.34 -1.61
CA SER A 320 15.25 -2.74 -1.21
C SER A 320 16.11 -3.55 -2.19
N ARG A 321 16.41 -3.00 -3.37
CA ARG A 321 17.27 -3.61 -4.40
C ARG A 321 17.75 -2.56 -5.40
N ASN A 322 18.80 -2.90 -6.14
CA ASN A 322 19.24 -2.12 -7.30
C ASN A 322 18.15 -2.06 -8.38
N MET A 323 18.28 -1.09 -9.30
CA MET A 323 17.36 -0.88 -10.43
C MET A 323 15.94 -0.36 -10.05
N LEU A 324 15.64 -0.12 -8.77
CA LEU A 324 14.42 0.62 -8.38
C LEU A 324 14.56 2.13 -8.59
N ALA A 325 15.77 2.63 -8.40
CA ALA A 325 16.20 4.00 -8.68
C ALA A 325 17.63 3.97 -9.25
N PRO A 326 18.11 5.07 -9.87
CA PRO A 326 19.52 5.20 -10.24
C PRO A 326 20.46 4.90 -9.07
N ASP A 327 21.66 4.42 -9.38
CA ASP A 327 22.63 3.93 -8.39
C ASP A 327 23.05 5.01 -7.38
N ASP A 328 23.29 6.23 -7.85
CA ASP A 328 23.62 7.37 -7.01
C ASP A 328 22.48 7.70 -6.04
N GLU A 329 21.24 7.60 -6.51
CA GLU A 329 20.06 7.87 -5.72
C GLU A 329 19.81 6.78 -4.68
N THR A 330 19.97 5.51 -5.06
CA THR A 330 19.88 4.37 -4.15
C THR A 330 20.90 4.52 -3.02
N PHE A 331 22.16 4.81 -3.37
CA PHE A 331 23.22 5.00 -2.40
C PHE A 331 22.95 6.20 -1.48
N ARG A 332 22.70 7.38 -2.06
CA ARG A 332 22.44 8.62 -1.31
C ARG A 332 21.26 8.46 -0.35
N THR A 333 20.17 7.88 -0.82
CA THR A 333 18.94 7.72 -0.03
C THR A 333 19.18 6.83 1.17
N ASN A 334 19.64 5.60 0.94
CA ASN A 334 19.77 4.60 2.00
C ASN A 334 20.83 5.00 3.04
N THR A 335 21.90 5.70 2.63
CA THR A 335 22.93 6.18 3.55
C THR A 335 22.46 7.36 4.39
N VAL A 336 21.92 8.41 3.76
CA VAL A 336 21.48 9.63 4.44
C VAL A 336 20.28 9.36 5.34
N SER A 337 19.31 8.54 4.90
CA SER A 337 18.14 8.18 5.72
C SER A 337 18.54 7.49 7.01
N THR A 338 19.40 6.47 6.88
CA THR A 338 19.88 5.69 8.02
C THR A 338 20.68 6.56 8.99
N TYR A 339 21.55 7.43 8.46
CA TYR A 339 22.30 8.39 9.27
C TYR A 339 21.38 9.33 10.06
N ASN A 340 20.43 9.98 9.38
CA ASN A 340 19.55 10.96 10.02
C ASN A 340 18.69 10.33 11.13
N VAL A 341 18.19 9.12 10.89
CA VAL A 341 17.39 8.36 11.86
C VAL A 341 18.22 8.01 13.09
N ILE A 342 19.42 7.47 12.90
CA ILE A 342 20.32 7.13 14.01
C ILE A 342 20.73 8.39 14.78
N GLU A 343 21.06 9.47 14.07
CA GLU A 343 21.49 10.72 14.68
C GLU A 343 20.37 11.34 15.53
N ALA A 344 19.17 11.49 14.97
CA ALA A 344 18.03 12.06 15.68
C ALA A 344 17.67 11.23 16.91
N ALA A 345 17.58 9.91 16.76
CA ALA A 345 17.26 9.01 17.85
C ALA A 345 18.27 9.11 19.00
N CYS A 346 19.58 9.07 18.68
CA CYS A 346 20.63 9.20 19.69
C CYS A 346 20.62 10.57 20.38
N LYS A 347 20.42 11.67 19.64
CA LYS A 347 20.37 13.02 20.21
C LYS A 347 19.12 13.26 21.07
N LEU A 348 18.02 12.58 20.77
CA LEU A 348 16.79 12.60 21.59
C LEU A 348 16.88 11.69 22.81
N GLY A 349 17.98 10.95 23.00
CA GLY A 349 18.18 10.07 24.15
C GLY A 349 17.50 8.70 24.02
N ILE A 350 17.04 8.32 22.82
CA ILE A 350 16.48 6.99 22.56
C ILE A 350 17.59 5.95 22.70
N ARG A 351 17.40 4.97 23.57
CA ARG A 351 18.45 4.01 23.95
C ARG A 351 18.41 2.69 23.18
N LYS A 352 17.39 2.46 22.36
CA LYS A 352 17.20 1.24 21.58
C LYS A 352 16.93 1.56 20.11
N ILE A 353 17.79 1.09 19.22
CA ILE A 353 17.61 1.24 17.77
C ILE A 353 17.85 -0.11 17.08
N ILE A 354 16.96 -0.48 16.17
CA ILE A 354 17.16 -1.60 15.24
C ILE A 354 17.19 -1.03 13.82
N ILE A 355 18.16 -1.43 13.00
CA ILE A 355 18.23 -1.01 11.59
C ILE A 355 18.30 -2.22 10.65
N ALA A 356 17.70 -2.09 9.47
CA ALA A 356 17.79 -3.09 8.41
C ALA A 356 19.08 -2.93 7.60
N SER A 357 19.96 -3.91 7.73
CA SER A 357 20.95 -4.29 6.72
C SER A 357 20.39 -5.41 5.84
N SER A 358 21.24 -6.12 5.12
CA SER A 358 20.85 -7.12 4.13
C SER A 358 21.91 -8.20 4.03
N VAL A 359 21.50 -9.44 3.74
CA VAL A 359 22.47 -10.52 3.41
C VAL A 359 23.27 -10.23 2.14
N THR A 360 22.83 -9.28 1.32
CA THR A 360 23.57 -8.83 0.12
C THR A 360 24.94 -8.24 0.45
N VAL A 361 25.20 -7.84 1.70
CA VAL A 361 26.52 -7.31 2.13
C VAL A 361 27.63 -8.35 2.04
N TYR A 362 27.30 -9.64 1.91
CA TYR A 362 28.27 -10.70 1.66
C TYR A 362 28.78 -10.74 0.21
N GLY A 363 28.29 -9.84 -0.67
CA GLY A 363 28.89 -9.58 -1.97
C GLY A 363 28.55 -10.57 -3.09
N VAL A 364 27.70 -11.56 -2.83
CA VAL A 364 27.22 -12.51 -3.87
C VAL A 364 25.99 -11.97 -4.60
N SER A 365 25.04 -11.39 -3.87
CA SER A 365 23.87 -10.74 -4.49
C SER A 365 24.30 -9.48 -5.24
N PHE A 366 23.78 -9.27 -6.46
CA PHE A 366 24.08 -8.11 -7.31
C PHE A 366 25.56 -7.97 -7.73
N ALA A 367 26.38 -9.00 -7.54
CA ALA A 367 27.74 -9.04 -8.06
C ALA A 367 27.77 -8.90 -9.58
N LEU A 368 28.89 -8.36 -10.10
CA LEU A 368 29.15 -8.38 -11.53
C LEU A 368 29.61 -9.78 -11.94
N GLY A 369 28.72 -10.56 -12.53
CA GLY A 369 28.98 -11.95 -12.91
C GLY A 369 28.65 -12.93 -11.78
N ASP A 370 29.10 -14.18 -11.94
CA ASP A 370 28.94 -15.20 -10.90
C ASP A 370 30.06 -15.08 -9.85
N THR A 371 29.69 -15.00 -8.58
CA THR A 371 30.60 -14.84 -7.45
C THR A 371 30.20 -15.84 -6.35
N ASP A 372 31.19 -16.43 -5.71
CA ASP A 372 30.99 -17.40 -4.63
C ASP A 372 30.96 -16.73 -3.25
N TYR A 373 30.25 -17.35 -2.31
CA TYR A 373 30.34 -16.99 -0.90
C TYR A 373 31.77 -17.28 -0.38
N PRO A 374 32.26 -16.52 0.60
CA PRO A 374 33.62 -16.72 1.11
C PRO A 374 33.80 -18.01 1.90
N SER A 375 32.74 -18.49 2.55
CA SER A 375 32.72 -19.75 3.29
C SER A 375 31.30 -20.19 3.62
N PHE A 376 31.12 -21.44 4.07
CA PHE A 376 29.86 -21.93 4.65
C PHE A 376 30.05 -22.53 6.06
N PRO A 377 29.10 -22.33 6.98
CA PRO A 377 28.05 -21.32 6.89
C PRO A 377 28.64 -19.90 6.87
N VAL A 378 27.89 -18.95 6.31
CA VAL A 378 28.21 -17.52 6.33
C VAL A 378 27.66 -16.93 7.62
N ASP A 379 28.54 -16.52 8.52
CA ASP A 379 28.20 -15.84 9.76
C ASP A 379 28.46 -14.32 9.66
N GLU A 380 28.17 -13.59 10.73
CA GLU A 380 28.28 -12.12 10.74
C GLU A 380 29.73 -11.60 10.80
N GLU A 381 30.72 -12.46 11.09
CA GLU A 381 32.14 -12.10 11.18
C GLU A 381 32.83 -12.06 9.80
N VAL A 382 32.20 -12.65 8.78
CA VAL A 382 32.60 -12.50 7.38
C VAL A 382 32.66 -11.01 7.00
N ASP A 383 33.77 -10.63 6.35
CA ASP A 383 33.97 -9.25 5.91
C ASP A 383 32.91 -8.85 4.87
N ALA A 384 32.16 -7.81 5.20
CA ALA A 384 31.10 -7.28 4.37
C ALA A 384 31.69 -6.36 3.29
N ASN A 385 32.05 -6.94 2.14
CA ASN A 385 32.70 -6.25 1.04
C ASN A 385 31.93 -6.40 -0.31
N PRO A 386 30.71 -5.83 -0.41
CA PRO A 386 29.93 -5.91 -1.64
C PRO A 386 30.42 -4.91 -2.70
N THR A 387 30.08 -5.16 -3.96
CA THR A 387 30.46 -4.31 -5.09
C THR A 387 29.33 -3.42 -5.61
N ASP A 388 28.09 -3.63 -5.17
CA ASP A 388 26.92 -2.90 -5.65
C ASP A 388 26.49 -1.76 -4.70
N THR A 389 25.85 -0.73 -5.25
CA THR A 389 25.51 0.50 -4.51
C THR A 389 24.49 0.28 -3.40
N TYR A 390 23.49 -0.59 -3.59
CA TYR A 390 22.52 -0.93 -2.55
C TYR A 390 23.20 -1.57 -1.33
N ALA A 391 24.01 -2.61 -1.53
CA ALA A 391 24.66 -3.29 -0.41
C ALA A 391 25.75 -2.44 0.24
N ILE A 392 26.53 -1.66 -0.53
CA ILE A 392 27.50 -0.70 0.04
C ILE A 392 26.78 0.31 0.94
N ALA A 393 25.60 0.82 0.53
CA ALA A 393 24.82 1.72 1.37
C ALA A 393 24.40 1.08 2.70
N LYS A 394 24.08 -0.22 2.71
CA LYS A 394 23.80 -0.96 3.95
C LYS A 394 25.02 -1.06 4.84
N VAL A 395 26.20 -1.38 4.29
CA VAL A 395 27.48 -1.39 5.04
C VAL A 395 27.78 -0.02 5.65
N CYS A 396 27.55 1.08 4.91
CA CYS A 396 27.64 2.43 5.48
C CYS A 396 26.75 2.61 6.70
N GLY A 397 25.49 2.14 6.63
CA GLY A 397 24.56 2.11 7.77
C GLY A 397 25.10 1.32 8.97
N GLU A 398 25.68 0.14 8.75
CA GLU A 398 26.30 -0.67 9.81
C GLU A 398 27.44 0.10 10.50
N ARG A 399 28.27 0.82 9.73
CA ARG A 399 29.39 1.62 10.27
C ARG A 399 28.91 2.83 11.05
N VAL A 400 27.87 3.53 10.58
CA VAL A 400 27.24 4.63 11.31
C VAL A 400 26.66 4.13 12.63
N ALA A 401 25.90 3.03 12.61
CA ALA A 401 25.35 2.40 13.80
C ALA A 401 26.44 2.04 14.83
N ARG A 402 27.55 1.43 14.39
CA ARG A 402 28.68 1.12 15.28
C ARG A 402 29.25 2.37 15.95
N GLY A 403 29.47 3.43 15.18
CA GLY A 403 30.01 4.69 15.68
C GLY A 403 29.08 5.37 16.69
N PHE A 404 27.78 5.42 16.40
CA PHE A 404 26.79 6.08 17.27
C PHE A 404 26.49 5.28 18.53
N ALA A 405 26.43 3.95 18.44
CA ALA A 405 26.31 3.08 19.62
C ALA A 405 27.44 3.35 20.62
N GLY A 406 28.68 3.39 20.14
CA GLY A 406 29.85 3.70 20.98
C GLY A 406 29.87 5.15 21.49
N ARG A 407 29.46 6.12 20.67
CA ARG A 407 29.48 7.55 21.02
C ARG A 407 28.41 7.93 22.03
N PHE A 408 27.21 7.38 21.92
CA PHE A 408 26.05 7.75 22.74
C PHE A 408 25.70 6.72 23.81
N GLY A 409 26.35 5.55 23.82
CA GLY A 409 26.00 4.45 24.72
C GLY A 409 24.63 3.82 24.41
N THR A 410 24.17 3.97 23.17
CA THR A 410 22.88 3.45 22.67
C THR A 410 23.06 2.01 22.20
N ASP A 411 22.10 1.14 22.51
CA ASP A 411 22.06 -0.19 21.89
C ASP A 411 21.55 -0.06 20.45
N ILE A 412 22.39 -0.43 19.48
CA ILE A 412 22.01 -0.42 18.06
C ILE A 412 22.23 -1.80 17.47
N TYR A 413 21.14 -2.47 17.10
CA TYR A 413 21.16 -3.81 16.53
C TYR A 413 20.88 -3.75 15.03
N VAL A 414 21.74 -4.39 14.26
CA VAL A 414 21.67 -4.45 12.80
C VAL A 414 21.20 -5.82 12.39
N PHE A 415 20.11 -5.90 11.64
CA PHE A 415 19.62 -7.16 11.09
C PHE A 415 20.00 -7.25 9.62
N ARG A 416 20.84 -8.21 9.25
CA ARG A 416 21.12 -8.59 7.86
C ARG A 416 19.98 -9.50 7.40
N ILE A 417 18.95 -8.89 6.83
CA ILE A 417 17.70 -9.57 6.48
C ILE A 417 17.91 -10.34 5.16
N GLY A 418 17.43 -11.59 5.12
CA GLY A 418 17.38 -12.42 3.92
C GLY A 418 16.25 -12.01 2.97
N ARG A 419 15.92 -12.87 2.00
CA ARG A 419 14.68 -12.68 1.24
C ARG A 419 13.49 -12.90 2.19
N VAL A 420 12.76 -11.81 2.46
CA VAL A 420 11.52 -11.88 3.23
C VAL A 420 10.45 -12.59 2.41
N ILE A 421 9.76 -13.57 3.01
CA ILE A 421 8.64 -14.33 2.45
C ILE A 421 7.41 -14.04 3.30
N ALA A 422 6.38 -13.45 2.70
CA ALA A 422 5.08 -13.26 3.33
C ALA A 422 4.27 -14.58 3.33
N PRO A 423 3.31 -14.77 4.26
CA PRO A 423 2.53 -16.01 4.37
C PRO A 423 1.88 -16.47 3.04
N GLU A 424 1.38 -15.53 2.26
CA GLU A 424 0.75 -15.77 0.95
C GLU A 424 1.74 -16.10 -0.18
N GLU A 425 3.05 -15.85 0.01
CA GLU A 425 4.08 -16.12 -1.00
C GLU A 425 4.49 -17.61 -1.03
N TYR A 426 4.24 -18.38 0.04
CA TYR A 426 4.55 -19.81 0.09
C TYR A 426 3.81 -20.65 -0.96
N GLU A 427 2.58 -20.24 -1.32
CA GLU A 427 1.76 -20.90 -2.33
C GLU A 427 2.07 -20.43 -3.76
N GLN A 428 2.90 -19.39 -3.92
CA GLN A 428 3.17 -18.78 -5.21
C GLN A 428 4.28 -19.51 -5.97
N GLN A 429 4.23 -19.41 -7.31
CA GLN A 429 5.25 -19.99 -8.19
C GLN A 429 6.66 -19.54 -7.86
N LEU A 430 6.82 -18.30 -7.34
CA LEU A 430 8.11 -17.77 -6.97
C LEU A 430 8.75 -18.61 -5.87
N PHE A 431 8.07 -18.86 -4.74
CA PHE A 431 8.64 -19.68 -3.67
C PHE A 431 8.84 -21.14 -4.13
N HIS A 432 7.94 -21.65 -4.98
CA HIS A 432 8.12 -22.94 -5.66
C HIS A 432 9.44 -23.06 -6.40
N SER A 433 9.89 -21.99 -7.07
CA SER A 433 11.16 -22.00 -7.76
C SER A 433 12.37 -22.00 -6.82
N TYR A 434 12.27 -21.53 -5.57
CA TYR A 434 13.37 -21.64 -4.59
C TYR A 434 13.70 -23.11 -4.30
N VAL A 435 12.64 -23.90 -4.12
CA VAL A 435 12.75 -25.31 -3.76
C VAL A 435 13.01 -26.19 -4.99
N CYS A 436 12.29 -25.97 -6.09
CA CYS A 436 12.34 -26.84 -7.27
C CYS A 436 13.41 -26.45 -8.29
N GLU A 437 13.91 -25.20 -8.27
CA GLU A 437 14.96 -24.72 -9.18
C GLU A 437 16.10 -24.03 -8.41
N PRO A 438 16.69 -24.70 -7.39
CA PRO A 438 17.54 -24.05 -6.40
C PRO A 438 18.80 -23.43 -7.02
N ALA A 439 19.31 -23.93 -8.15
CA ALA A 439 20.44 -23.33 -8.87
C ALA A 439 20.24 -21.85 -9.26
N LYS A 440 18.99 -21.38 -9.42
CA LYS A 440 18.69 -19.98 -9.73
C LYS A 440 18.89 -19.02 -8.55
N TRP A 441 18.97 -19.54 -7.33
CA TRP A 441 18.83 -18.76 -6.10
C TRP A 441 20.10 -18.67 -5.27
N LYS A 442 21.27 -18.95 -5.88
CA LYS A 442 22.60 -18.73 -5.29
C LYS A 442 22.75 -17.32 -4.72
N ALA A 443 22.22 -16.31 -5.42
CA ALA A 443 22.26 -14.90 -4.98
C ALA A 443 21.60 -14.65 -3.61
N HIS A 444 20.72 -15.54 -3.13
CA HIS A 444 20.08 -15.41 -1.83
C HIS A 444 20.65 -16.38 -0.78
N GLY A 445 21.72 -17.12 -1.13
CA GLY A 445 22.35 -18.08 -0.24
C GLY A 445 21.42 -19.21 0.18
N TRP A 446 20.41 -19.52 -0.65
CA TRP A 446 19.37 -20.52 -0.36
C TRP A 446 18.75 -20.39 1.04
N SER A 447 18.71 -19.15 1.52
CA SER A 447 18.23 -18.76 2.83
C SER A 447 17.05 -17.80 2.65
N TYR A 448 16.15 -17.80 3.62
CA TYR A 448 14.92 -17.00 3.60
C TYR A 448 14.66 -16.40 4.97
N THR A 449 13.70 -15.49 5.02
CA THR A 449 13.19 -14.91 6.27
C THR A 449 11.67 -14.90 6.21
N ASP A 450 10.96 -15.65 7.05
CA ASP A 450 9.50 -15.52 7.18
C ASP A 450 9.16 -14.15 7.79
N ALA A 451 8.18 -13.45 7.22
CA ALA A 451 7.81 -12.10 7.65
C ALA A 451 7.36 -12.02 9.13
N ARG A 452 6.69 -13.07 9.63
CA ARG A 452 6.22 -13.15 11.03
C ARG A 452 7.38 -13.43 11.96
N ASP A 453 8.29 -14.33 11.55
CA ASP A 453 9.52 -14.62 12.31
C ASP A 453 10.44 -13.39 12.38
N LEU A 454 10.54 -12.60 11.30
CA LEU A 454 11.23 -11.30 11.32
C LEU A 454 10.60 -10.33 12.35
N GLY A 455 9.28 -10.31 12.44
CA GLY A 455 8.56 -9.57 13.49
C GLY A 455 8.97 -10.01 14.90
N ARG A 456 9.11 -11.33 15.13
CA ARG A 456 9.61 -11.85 16.41
C ARG A 456 11.08 -11.51 16.66
N MET A 457 11.95 -11.57 15.64
CA MET A 457 13.34 -11.14 15.77
C MET A 457 13.42 -9.67 16.22
N CYS A 458 12.58 -8.80 15.66
CA CYS A 458 12.47 -7.40 16.08
C CYS A 458 12.02 -7.27 17.54
N ASP A 459 10.97 -7.97 17.96
CA ASP A 459 10.50 -7.96 19.36
C ASP A 459 11.59 -8.43 20.34
N LEU A 460 12.29 -9.52 20.03
CA LEU A 460 13.42 -10.01 20.83
C LEU A 460 14.56 -8.99 20.90
N GLY A 461 14.87 -8.33 19.77
CA GLY A 461 15.85 -7.26 19.70
C GLY A 461 15.47 -6.04 20.56
N LEU A 462 14.18 -5.69 20.63
CA LEU A 462 13.69 -4.61 21.49
C LEU A 462 13.80 -4.96 22.98
N ARG A 463 13.51 -6.22 23.34
CA ARG A 463 13.53 -6.69 24.74
C ARG A 463 14.94 -6.88 25.30
N LYS A 464 15.92 -7.22 24.45
CA LYS A 464 17.32 -7.40 24.87
C LYS A 464 18.02 -6.05 24.90
N SER A 465 18.72 -5.72 25.99
CA SER A 465 19.51 -4.48 26.13
C SER A 465 20.90 -4.74 26.72
N GLY A 466 21.80 -3.76 26.62
CA GLY A 466 23.15 -3.79 27.17
C GLY A 466 24.18 -4.51 26.29
N LEU A 467 23.90 -4.64 24.99
CA LEU A 467 24.82 -5.30 24.04
C LEU A 467 25.64 -4.31 23.21
N GLY A 468 25.33 -3.00 23.31
CA GLY A 468 25.92 -1.96 22.48
C GLY A 468 25.57 -2.15 21.02
N PHE A 469 26.61 -2.21 20.17
CA PHE A 469 26.45 -2.49 18.75
C PHE A 469 26.50 -4.01 18.49
N GLN A 470 25.50 -4.53 17.77
CA GLN A 470 25.49 -5.92 17.32
C GLN A 470 24.98 -6.03 15.88
N ILE A 471 25.47 -7.03 15.16
CA ILE A 471 24.97 -7.45 13.85
C ILE A 471 24.47 -8.88 13.99
N PHE A 472 23.31 -9.16 13.39
CA PHE A 472 22.67 -10.47 13.34
C PHE A 472 22.22 -10.79 11.93
N ASN A 473 22.49 -12.00 11.45
CA ASN A 473 21.79 -12.60 10.33
C ASN A 473 20.34 -12.86 10.75
N ALA A 474 19.42 -12.20 10.08
CA ALA A 474 17.99 -12.33 10.30
C ALA A 474 17.41 -13.28 9.23
N THR A 475 17.82 -14.55 9.31
CA THR A 475 17.39 -15.66 8.44
C THR A 475 16.77 -16.76 9.28
N ASN A 476 15.95 -17.58 8.62
CA ASN A 476 15.32 -18.77 9.20
C ASN A 476 16.27 -19.97 9.24
N ASP A 477 15.93 -21.00 10.01
CA ASP A 477 16.88 -22.05 10.40
C ASP A 477 17.31 -22.93 9.24
N THR A 478 16.43 -23.16 8.25
CA THR A 478 16.63 -24.19 7.24
C THR A 478 16.87 -23.66 5.82
N ILE A 479 17.72 -24.37 5.07
CA ILE A 479 17.92 -24.14 3.63
C ILE A 479 16.59 -24.30 2.86
N THR A 480 16.37 -23.47 1.83
CA THR A 480 15.23 -23.60 0.90
C THR A 480 15.48 -24.67 -0.16
N ASN A 481 15.81 -25.88 0.26
CA ASN A 481 16.06 -27.03 -0.61
C ASN A 481 15.70 -28.34 0.11
N THR A 482 15.50 -29.43 -0.64
CA THR A 482 15.19 -30.78 -0.11
C THR A 482 16.41 -31.67 0.04
N THR A 483 17.52 -31.38 -0.62
CA THR A 483 18.81 -32.06 -0.42
C THR A 483 19.50 -31.56 0.86
N PRO A 484 20.18 -32.43 1.63
CA PRO A 484 20.99 -32.00 2.77
C PRO A 484 21.98 -30.88 2.41
N THR A 485 22.14 -29.90 3.30
CA THR A 485 22.82 -28.63 3.00
C THR A 485 24.23 -28.83 2.48
N GLU A 486 25.09 -29.58 3.18
CA GLU A 486 26.48 -29.75 2.75
C GLU A 486 26.60 -30.47 1.41
N GLU A 487 25.75 -31.48 1.17
CA GLU A 487 25.74 -32.21 -0.11
C GLU A 487 25.40 -31.27 -1.25
N PHE A 488 24.35 -30.47 -1.09
CA PHE A 488 23.95 -29.50 -2.09
C PHE A 488 25.00 -28.41 -2.32
N LEU A 489 25.57 -27.85 -1.26
CA LEU A 489 26.58 -26.79 -1.35
C LEU A 489 27.88 -27.29 -2.01
N LYS A 490 28.31 -28.53 -1.74
CA LYS A 490 29.46 -29.14 -2.42
C LYS A 490 29.24 -29.30 -3.92
N GLN A 491 27.99 -29.46 -4.36
CA GLN A 491 27.65 -29.53 -5.79
C GLN A 491 27.59 -28.13 -6.44
N GLN A 492 26.97 -27.15 -5.77
CA GLN A 492 26.78 -25.81 -6.34
C GLN A 492 28.01 -24.90 -6.23
N CYS A 493 28.79 -25.04 -5.16
CA CYS A 493 29.91 -24.19 -4.80
C CYS A 493 31.12 -25.05 -4.37
N PRO A 494 31.67 -25.90 -5.27
CA PRO A 494 32.69 -26.91 -4.90
C PRO A 494 33.98 -26.32 -4.34
N ASN A 495 34.27 -25.05 -4.62
CA ASN A 495 35.50 -24.37 -4.20
C ASN A 495 35.32 -23.55 -2.91
N VAL A 496 34.11 -23.48 -2.35
CA VAL A 496 33.84 -22.69 -1.14
C VAL A 496 34.15 -23.52 0.11
N PRO A 497 35.02 -23.04 1.02
CA PRO A 497 35.40 -23.80 2.21
C PRO A 497 34.28 -23.83 3.25
N PHE A 498 34.18 -24.95 3.98
CA PHE A 498 33.34 -25.05 5.17
C PHE A 498 34.15 -24.68 6.42
N THR A 499 33.67 -23.73 7.23
CA THR A 499 34.33 -23.31 8.49
C THR A 499 34.04 -24.26 9.65
N ARG A 500 32.93 -25.00 9.56
CA ARG A 500 32.54 -26.07 10.48
C ARG A 500 31.57 -27.03 9.78
N GLN A 501 31.31 -28.16 10.43
CA GLN A 501 30.22 -29.04 10.05
C GLN A 501 28.88 -28.31 10.23
N MET A 502 28.00 -28.46 9.24
CA MET A 502 26.64 -27.90 9.24
C MET A 502 25.61 -28.94 9.68
N GLU A 503 24.50 -28.49 10.27
CA GLU A 503 23.36 -29.39 10.51
C GLU A 503 22.73 -29.81 9.17
N GLU A 504 22.02 -30.94 9.16
CA GLU A 504 21.54 -31.61 7.93
C GLU A 504 20.83 -30.65 6.95
N PHE A 505 20.00 -29.74 7.48
CA PHE A 505 19.27 -28.75 6.68
C PHE A 505 19.57 -27.31 7.08
N GLU A 506 20.69 -27.04 7.78
CA GLU A 506 21.04 -25.68 8.23
C GLU A 506 21.07 -24.70 7.05
N ALA A 507 20.52 -23.50 7.22
CA ALA A 507 20.61 -22.45 6.21
C ALA A 507 22.08 -22.03 5.96
N PRO A 508 22.52 -21.86 4.70
CA PRO A 508 23.89 -21.42 4.39
C PRO A 508 24.28 -20.08 5.02
N LEU A 509 23.30 -19.18 5.22
CA LEU A 509 23.45 -17.97 6.01
C LEU A 509 22.96 -18.26 7.43
N THR A 510 23.88 -18.59 8.33
CA THR A 510 23.53 -19.09 9.67
C THR A 510 22.96 -17.99 10.56
N ASN A 511 21.95 -18.33 11.34
CA ASN A 511 21.32 -17.46 12.33
C ASN A 511 21.75 -17.81 13.78
N ALA A 512 22.82 -18.60 13.94
CA ALA A 512 23.27 -19.08 15.26
C ALA A 512 23.46 -17.97 16.31
N LYS A 513 23.93 -16.79 15.87
CA LYS A 513 24.12 -15.63 16.75
C LYS A 513 22.79 -15.05 17.24
N ILE A 514 21.79 -14.90 16.38
CA ILE A 514 20.48 -14.35 16.79
C ILE A 514 19.76 -15.31 17.74
N LYS A 515 19.92 -16.62 17.54
CA LYS A 515 19.40 -17.67 18.45
C LYS A 515 20.07 -17.61 19.82
N SER A 516 21.41 -17.56 19.87
CA SER A 516 22.15 -17.56 21.13
C SER A 516 22.07 -16.25 21.93
N VAL A 517 22.06 -15.10 21.23
CA VAL A 517 22.13 -13.78 21.88
C VAL A 517 20.75 -13.20 22.19
N LEU A 518 19.82 -13.30 21.23
CA LEU A 518 18.45 -12.76 21.37
C LEU A 518 17.43 -13.82 21.77
N GLY A 519 17.75 -15.11 21.68
CA GLY A 519 16.83 -16.20 22.02
C GLY A 519 15.84 -16.53 20.90
N PHE A 520 16.17 -16.21 19.65
CA PHE A 520 15.29 -16.53 18.52
C PHE A 520 15.05 -18.04 18.38
N GLN A 521 13.79 -18.40 18.11
CA GLN A 521 13.36 -19.73 17.74
C GLN A 521 12.40 -19.60 16.55
N GLU A 522 12.67 -20.37 15.49
CA GLU A 522 11.81 -20.46 14.33
C GLU A 522 10.47 -21.10 14.71
N GLU A 523 9.35 -20.45 14.35
CA GLU A 523 7.99 -21.01 14.52
C GLU A 523 7.30 -21.18 13.17
N HIS A 524 7.81 -20.55 12.11
CA HIS A 524 7.23 -20.62 10.78
C HIS A 524 8.23 -21.21 9.77
N PRO A 525 8.68 -22.46 9.96
CA PRO A 525 9.53 -23.13 8.99
C PRO A 525 8.78 -23.30 7.67
N TRP A 526 9.42 -22.94 6.55
CA TRP A 526 8.80 -23.01 5.22
C TRP A 526 8.30 -24.41 4.85
N ARG A 527 8.95 -25.44 5.39
CA ARG A 527 8.60 -26.86 5.20
C ARG A 527 7.19 -27.20 5.69
N ASN A 528 6.60 -26.38 6.57
CA ASN A 528 5.21 -26.55 7.00
C ASN A 528 4.19 -26.00 5.98
N TYR A 529 4.62 -25.14 5.06
CA TYR A 529 3.73 -24.43 4.12
C TYR A 529 3.93 -24.88 2.68
N PHE A 530 5.07 -25.49 2.37
CA PHE A 530 5.34 -25.95 1.03
C PHE A 530 4.75 -27.35 0.79
N PRO A 531 3.89 -27.51 -0.23
CA PRO A 531 3.38 -28.83 -0.58
C PRO A 531 4.54 -29.65 -1.17
N PHE A 532 5.13 -30.53 -0.35
CA PHE A 532 5.90 -31.64 -0.90
C PHE A 532 4.92 -32.42 -1.79
N LYS A 533 5.05 -32.28 -3.10
CA LYS A 533 4.35 -33.20 -4.01
C LYS A 533 4.79 -34.60 -3.58
N ALA A 534 3.88 -35.36 -2.99
CA ALA A 534 3.98 -36.80 -3.05
C ALA A 534 3.99 -37.11 -4.55
N GLU A 535 5.16 -37.47 -5.07
CA GLU A 535 5.26 -38.03 -6.40
C GLU A 535 4.29 -39.22 -6.46
N GLN A 536 3.24 -39.08 -7.29
CA GLN A 536 2.51 -40.22 -7.83
C GLN A 536 3.16 -40.63 -9.13
#